data_AF-A0A661NYP9-F1
#
_entry.id   AF-A0A661NYP9-F1
#
_cell.length_a   1.000
_cell.length_b   1.000
_cell.length_c   1.000
_cell.angle_alpha   90.00
_cell.angle_beta   90.00
_cell.angle_gamma   90.00
#
_symmetry.space_group_name_H-M   'P 1'
#
loop_
_entity.id
_entity.type
_entity.pdbx_description
1 polymer ?
#
loop_
_entity_poly.entity_id
_entity_poly.type
_entity_poly.pdbx_seq_one_letter_code
_entity_poly.pdbx_strand_id
1 'polypeptide(L)'
;MVPGPPSSSPSSCAGCSPCWRRWAQPSSRRSAPAGRSCSVAPWPRSTARRATAMLRTPWRSREQLVHQTVTLHADGMSRRAMARALGVSRNTVKKILHEHARAREQPHSVLAPVPKRSARPKKIDTYREQVEQLLAKYEDITAQRVFEILTEGDYDGGCTAVKELVRELRPKPKATPSLQTPDWGPGKMAESDWSPYELDFTETGKQKVQLFSYVLCHSKRKCYQAYESYDVHALMAGHVEAFQRLGGCAEQCKYDGQKAVAIRWEGHQPIYNPRFLAFCVHYDMRPWAIRGSPNLRPNVERSFWEHERSFLNGREFRDLADFRHQLRQWLDKTVDHRKRTAKHTCALERFAEEAPHLVPLPRHPYDTARVVYHVCSIDGFIDYQANRYAVPYDHVTDILPVRITQHELYVYAADLECIARHQLEPRGAGRSVDPAGFHRPRRRKPAIDLDQLRHVYEGMGQGATDFFRALSVGRSRHWSHAARRILLLRQRYATSDIDAALGHAARFGALGYESVERIVEARHRPRTLDEYVAAETAEHLEALIGNHRTEPRALTEYDRLPGTGAEAAPDSESNQEEGPHGETNR
;
A
#
# COMPACT_ATOMS: atom_id res chain seq x y z
N MET A 1 7.21 47.36 13.51
CA MET A 1 7.29 47.82 12.10
C MET A 1 6.82 46.69 11.21
N VAL A 2 5.62 46.84 10.64
CA VAL A 2 4.93 45.88 9.77
C VAL A 2 4.48 46.67 8.55
N PRO A 3 4.57 46.14 7.32
CA PRO A 3 3.75 46.62 6.21
C PRO A 3 2.68 45.58 5.85
N GLY A 4 1.42 46.02 5.92
CA GLY A 4 0.23 45.28 5.50
C GLY A 4 -0.10 45.41 4.00
N PRO A 5 -1.14 44.72 3.52
CA PRO A 5 -1.52 44.62 2.11
C PRO A 5 -2.58 45.67 1.70
N PRO A 6 -2.80 45.92 0.39
CA PRO A 6 -3.90 46.78 -0.05
C PRO A 6 -5.20 45.99 -0.33
N SER A 7 -6.28 46.59 0.19
CA SER A 7 -7.69 46.28 0.01
C SER A 7 -8.27 46.89 -1.28
N SER A 8 -9.23 46.20 -1.91
CA SER A 8 -10.26 46.86 -2.71
C SER A 8 -11.60 46.09 -2.59
N SER A 9 -12.66 46.83 -2.32
CA SER A 9 -14.06 46.40 -2.20
C SER A 9 -14.95 47.57 -2.72
N PRO A 10 -16.29 47.47 -2.78
CA PRO A 10 -17.03 47.38 -4.04
C PRO A 10 -17.98 48.58 -4.27
N SER A 11 -18.54 48.69 -5.48
CA SER A 11 -19.64 49.61 -5.77
C SER A 11 -20.98 48.88 -5.94
N SER A 12 -21.95 49.29 -5.15
CA SER A 12 -23.37 48.97 -5.21
C SER A 12 -24.14 50.02 -6.04
N CYS A 13 -25.20 49.61 -6.74
CA CYS A 13 -26.42 50.40 -6.88
C CYS A 13 -27.63 49.47 -7.10
N ALA A 14 -28.73 49.85 -6.46
CA ALA A 14 -29.93 49.07 -6.16
C ALA A 14 -31.04 49.26 -7.21
N GLY A 15 -32.10 48.43 -7.17
CA GLY A 15 -33.28 48.64 -7.99
C GLY A 15 -34.40 47.58 -7.95
N CYS A 16 -35.02 47.41 -6.78
CA CYS A 16 -36.44 47.06 -6.55
C CYS A 16 -37.06 45.69 -6.96
N SER A 17 -37.92 45.24 -6.04
CA SER A 17 -38.51 43.91 -5.86
C SER A 17 -39.99 43.82 -6.37
N PRO A 18 -40.86 42.90 -5.89
CA PRO A 18 -41.37 41.77 -6.68
C PRO A 18 -42.92 41.75 -6.78
N CYS A 19 -43.51 40.83 -7.55
CA CYS A 19 -44.93 40.51 -7.35
C CYS A 19 -45.25 39.01 -7.58
N TRP A 20 -45.99 38.49 -6.60
CA TRP A 20 -46.48 37.13 -6.42
C TRP A 20 -47.91 36.94 -6.97
N ARG A 21 -48.38 35.67 -6.95
CA ARG A 21 -49.74 35.10 -7.14
C ARG A 21 -49.94 34.50 -8.56
N ARG A 22 -50.10 33.19 -8.80
CA ARG A 22 -50.82 32.05 -8.18
C ARG A 22 -52.35 32.12 -8.32
N TRP A 23 -52.93 30.95 -8.64
CA TRP A 23 -54.35 30.55 -8.73
C TRP A 23 -55.05 30.87 -10.06
N ALA A 24 -55.96 30.09 -10.63
CA ALA A 24 -56.39 28.68 -10.59
C ALA A 24 -57.46 28.54 -11.72
N GLN A 25 -57.71 27.32 -12.23
CA GLN A 25 -58.79 26.98 -13.20
C GLN A 25 -60.21 27.11 -12.56
N PRO A 26 -61.39 26.68 -13.13
CA PRO A 26 -61.71 25.95 -14.39
C PRO A 26 -63.08 26.29 -15.09
N SER A 27 -63.37 25.53 -16.17
CA SER A 27 -64.67 24.86 -16.47
C SER A 27 -65.51 25.23 -17.73
N SER A 28 -65.68 24.21 -18.57
CA SER A 28 -66.90 23.69 -19.25
C SER A 28 -67.82 24.61 -20.10
N ARG A 29 -68.07 24.24 -21.38
CA ARG A 29 -69.19 23.37 -21.84
C ARG A 29 -69.28 23.28 -23.37
N ARG A 30 -69.79 22.12 -23.79
CA ARG A 30 -70.18 21.57 -25.11
C ARG A 30 -70.79 22.54 -26.15
N SER A 31 -70.48 22.26 -27.42
CA SER A 31 -71.48 21.93 -28.47
C SER A 31 -70.81 21.46 -29.77
N ALA A 32 -71.37 20.41 -30.39
CA ALA A 32 -71.07 19.99 -31.77
C ALA A 32 -71.98 20.77 -32.75
N PRO A 33 -71.63 20.86 -34.04
CA PRO A 33 -72.38 20.04 -35.00
C PRO A 33 -71.58 19.47 -36.19
N ALA A 34 -72.29 18.59 -36.89
CA ALA A 34 -72.01 17.76 -38.04
C ALA A 34 -71.30 18.38 -39.27
N GLY A 35 -70.46 17.55 -39.90
CA GLY A 35 -70.66 17.08 -41.28
C GLY A 35 -70.23 17.99 -42.42
N ARG A 36 -69.09 17.66 -43.05
CA ARG A 36 -68.90 17.69 -44.51
C ARG A 36 -67.66 16.90 -44.93
N SER A 37 -67.87 16.04 -45.92
CA SER A 37 -66.87 15.28 -46.66
C SER A 37 -65.83 16.20 -47.30
N CYS A 38 -64.54 15.92 -47.09
CA CYS A 38 -63.46 16.44 -47.93
C CYS A 38 -62.77 15.28 -48.64
N SER A 39 -63.05 15.23 -49.94
CA SER A 39 -62.38 14.48 -50.99
C SER A 39 -60.86 14.55 -50.86
N VAL A 40 -60.22 13.38 -50.89
CA VAL A 40 -58.78 13.21 -51.07
C VAL A 40 -58.40 13.76 -52.45
N ALA A 41 -57.61 14.83 -52.46
CA ALA A 41 -57.04 15.38 -53.69
C ALA A 41 -56.07 14.35 -54.33
N PRO A 42 -56.08 14.15 -55.66
CA PRO A 42 -55.13 13.26 -56.31
C PRO A 42 -53.76 13.92 -56.43
N TRP A 43 -52.70 13.16 -56.14
CA TRP A 43 -51.32 13.59 -56.35
C TRP A 43 -51.03 13.86 -57.85
N PRO A 44 -50.27 14.90 -58.19
CA PRO A 44 -50.00 15.26 -59.56
C PRO A 44 -49.12 14.21 -60.25
N ARG A 45 -49.58 13.75 -61.41
CA ARG A 45 -48.76 12.97 -62.36
C ARG A 45 -47.76 13.93 -63.02
N SER A 46 -46.49 13.86 -62.67
CA SER A 46 -45.42 14.49 -63.45
C SER A 46 -44.35 13.48 -63.87
N THR A 47 -44.45 13.07 -65.13
CA THR A 47 -43.37 12.97 -66.13
C THR A 47 -41.96 12.60 -65.67
N ALA A 48 -41.50 11.45 -66.18
CA ALA A 48 -40.12 11.01 -66.20
C ALA A 48 -39.21 11.98 -66.99
N ARG A 49 -38.06 12.35 -66.41
CA ARG A 49 -36.74 12.28 -67.05
C ARG A 49 -35.58 12.63 -66.10
N ARG A 50 -34.62 11.69 -66.05
CA ARG A 50 -33.17 11.82 -65.78
C ARG A 50 -32.70 12.56 -64.52
N ALA A 51 -32.29 11.76 -63.54
CA ALA A 51 -31.05 11.97 -62.80
C ALA A 51 -30.39 10.60 -62.55
N THR A 52 -29.36 10.30 -63.35
CA THR A 52 -28.42 9.21 -63.06
C THR A 52 -27.52 9.71 -61.93
N ALA A 53 -27.93 9.48 -60.69
CA ALA A 53 -27.15 9.83 -59.50
C ALA A 53 -27.20 8.64 -58.53
N MET A 54 -26.04 8.00 -58.35
CA MET A 54 -25.65 7.07 -57.28
C MET A 54 -26.81 6.47 -56.47
N LEU A 55 -27.18 5.22 -56.78
CA LEU A 55 -28.13 4.39 -56.02
C LEU A 55 -27.62 4.21 -54.58
N ARG A 56 -27.90 5.17 -53.69
CA ARG A 56 -27.98 4.89 -52.26
C ARG A 56 -29.18 3.96 -52.11
N THR A 57 -28.94 2.72 -51.70
CA THR A 57 -30.02 1.87 -51.19
C THR A 57 -30.84 2.71 -50.20
N PRO A 58 -32.18 2.78 -50.33
CA PRO A 58 -33.01 3.71 -49.54
C PRO A 58 -33.09 3.34 -48.05
N TRP A 59 -32.33 2.35 -47.61
CA TRP A 59 -32.30 1.77 -46.28
C TRP A 59 -30.84 1.50 -45.88
N ARG A 60 -30.51 1.76 -44.61
CA ARG A 60 -29.17 1.57 -44.02
C ARG A 60 -29.08 0.35 -43.09
N SER A 61 -30.22 -0.18 -42.66
CA SER A 61 -30.32 -1.37 -41.81
C SER A 61 -31.45 -2.29 -42.28
N ARG A 62 -31.44 -3.53 -41.80
CA ARG A 62 -32.49 -4.51 -42.13
C ARG A 62 -33.85 -4.06 -41.59
N GLU A 63 -33.87 -3.44 -40.42
CA GLU A 63 -35.09 -2.93 -39.77
C GLU A 63 -35.71 -1.80 -40.61
N GLN A 64 -34.89 -0.90 -41.17
CA GLN A 64 -35.36 0.16 -42.06
C GLN A 64 -35.96 -0.41 -43.36
N LEU A 65 -35.34 -1.44 -43.94
CA LEU A 65 -35.88 -2.14 -45.10
C LEU A 65 -37.23 -2.79 -44.79
N VAL A 66 -37.35 -3.46 -43.64
CA VAL A 66 -38.60 -4.11 -43.20
C VAL A 66 -39.70 -3.05 -43.02
N HIS A 67 -39.40 -1.97 -42.31
CA HIS A 67 -40.33 -0.86 -42.09
C HIS A 67 -40.84 -0.29 -43.43
N GLN A 68 -39.94 0.12 -44.32
CA GLN A 68 -40.31 0.70 -45.61
C GLN A 68 -41.13 -0.27 -46.48
N THR A 69 -40.79 -1.56 -46.46
CA THR A 69 -41.55 -2.59 -47.20
C THR A 69 -42.98 -2.71 -46.68
N VAL A 70 -43.18 -2.68 -45.36
CA VAL A 70 -44.51 -2.79 -44.74
C VAL A 70 -45.32 -1.51 -44.97
N THR A 71 -44.72 -0.32 -44.84
CA THR A 71 -45.39 0.96 -45.11
C THR A 71 -45.87 1.06 -46.55
N LEU A 72 -44.98 0.79 -47.53
CA LEU A 72 -45.35 0.84 -48.95
C LEU A 72 -46.43 -0.20 -49.32
N HIS A 73 -46.45 -1.35 -48.65
CA HIS A 73 -47.50 -2.34 -48.83
C HIS A 73 -48.84 -1.89 -48.24
N ALA A 74 -48.83 -1.20 -47.09
CA ALA A 74 -50.01 -0.60 -46.49
C ALA A 74 -50.60 0.52 -47.37
N ASP A 75 -49.74 1.28 -48.06
CA ASP A 75 -50.12 2.32 -49.03
C ASP A 75 -50.66 1.77 -50.37
N GLY A 76 -50.85 0.45 -50.48
CA GLY A 76 -51.43 -0.21 -51.66
C GLY A 76 -50.47 -0.42 -52.83
N MET A 77 -49.16 -0.22 -52.63
CA MET A 77 -48.17 -0.36 -53.70
C MET A 77 -47.95 -1.84 -54.06
N SER A 78 -47.94 -2.15 -55.37
CA SER A 78 -47.73 -3.54 -55.82
C SER A 78 -46.33 -4.06 -55.46
N ARG A 79 -46.22 -5.38 -55.21
CA ARG A 79 -44.95 -6.07 -54.90
C ARG A 79 -43.83 -5.81 -55.93
N ARG A 80 -44.19 -5.60 -57.21
CA ARG A 80 -43.23 -5.27 -58.30
C ARG A 80 -42.75 -3.81 -58.24
N ALA A 81 -43.60 -2.89 -57.78
CA ALA A 81 -43.22 -1.50 -57.59
C ALA A 81 -42.33 -1.34 -56.35
N MET A 82 -42.65 -2.02 -55.24
CA MET A 82 -41.81 -2.03 -54.04
C MET A 82 -40.41 -2.59 -54.29
N ALA A 83 -40.30 -3.70 -55.03
CA ALA A 83 -39.00 -4.30 -55.39
C ALA A 83 -38.09 -3.32 -56.17
N ARG A 84 -38.68 -2.54 -57.09
CA ARG A 84 -37.97 -1.51 -57.86
C ARG A 84 -37.61 -0.29 -57.01
N ALA A 85 -38.51 0.15 -56.14
CA ALA A 85 -38.28 1.32 -55.27
C ALA A 85 -37.21 1.06 -54.21
N LEU A 86 -37.18 -0.13 -53.62
CA LEU A 86 -36.27 -0.50 -52.51
C LEU A 86 -34.98 -1.18 -52.98
N GLY A 87 -34.86 -1.49 -54.26
CA GLY A 87 -33.68 -2.16 -54.84
C GLY A 87 -33.50 -3.60 -54.37
N VAL A 88 -34.58 -4.31 -54.02
CA VAL A 88 -34.55 -5.69 -53.49
C VAL A 88 -35.35 -6.65 -54.37
N SER A 89 -35.04 -7.95 -54.31
CA SER A 89 -35.75 -8.95 -55.10
C SER A 89 -37.23 -9.05 -54.70
N ARG A 90 -38.10 -9.41 -55.66
CA ARG A 90 -39.52 -9.69 -55.40
C ARG A 90 -39.74 -10.78 -54.33
N ASN A 91 -38.81 -11.74 -54.25
CA ASN A 91 -38.86 -12.84 -53.29
C ASN A 91 -38.53 -12.34 -51.88
N THR A 92 -37.62 -11.37 -51.76
CA THR A 92 -37.28 -10.70 -50.50
C THR A 92 -38.47 -9.89 -49.98
N VAL A 93 -39.13 -9.11 -50.84
CA VAL A 93 -40.36 -8.38 -50.49
C VAL A 93 -41.46 -9.33 -50.02
N LYS A 94 -41.69 -10.43 -50.75
CA LYS A 94 -42.67 -11.47 -50.36
C LYS A 94 -42.33 -12.08 -49.00
N LYS A 95 -41.05 -12.41 -48.77
CA LYS A 95 -40.57 -13.00 -47.52
C LYS A 95 -40.74 -12.05 -46.34
N ILE A 96 -40.37 -10.78 -46.48
CA ILE A 96 -40.52 -9.75 -45.44
C ILE A 96 -42.00 -9.58 -45.04
N LEU A 97 -42.90 -9.49 -46.03
CA LEU A 97 -44.33 -9.34 -45.75
C LEU A 97 -44.91 -10.58 -45.04
N HIS A 98 -44.46 -11.77 -45.41
CA HIS A 98 -44.88 -13.01 -44.76
C HIS A 98 -44.33 -13.14 -43.33
N GLU A 99 -43.04 -12.83 -43.11
CA GLU A 99 -42.43 -12.76 -41.79
C GLU A 99 -43.12 -11.72 -40.89
N HIS A 100 -43.47 -10.56 -41.44
CA HIS A 100 -44.22 -9.52 -40.73
C HIS A 100 -45.64 -9.97 -40.36
N ALA A 101 -46.38 -10.60 -41.29
CA ALA A 101 -47.71 -11.13 -41.01
C ALA A 101 -47.67 -12.16 -39.88
N ARG A 102 -46.72 -13.11 -39.93
CA ARG A 102 -46.51 -14.10 -38.88
C ARG A 102 -46.08 -13.48 -37.55
N ALA A 103 -45.25 -12.46 -37.58
CA ALA A 103 -44.81 -11.74 -36.37
C ALA A 103 -45.96 -10.97 -35.70
N ARG A 104 -46.99 -10.54 -36.45
CA ARG A 104 -48.20 -9.91 -35.89
C ARG A 104 -49.12 -10.88 -35.15
N GLU A 105 -49.06 -12.16 -35.49
CA GLU A 105 -49.84 -13.22 -34.83
C GLU A 105 -49.14 -13.77 -33.57
N GLN A 106 -47.86 -13.42 -33.35
CA GLN A 106 -47.08 -13.85 -32.20
C GLN A 106 -46.87 -12.69 -31.21
N PRO A 107 -46.80 -12.95 -29.89
CA PRO A 107 -46.49 -11.91 -28.92
C PRO A 107 -45.10 -11.34 -29.20
N HIS A 108 -45.00 -10.01 -29.26
CA HIS A 108 -43.73 -9.34 -29.48
C HIS A 108 -42.82 -9.52 -28.25
N SER A 109 -41.62 -10.07 -28.46
CA SER A 109 -40.58 -10.16 -27.43
C SER A 109 -39.29 -9.57 -27.96
N VAL A 110 -38.70 -8.66 -27.17
CA VAL A 110 -37.35 -8.11 -27.41
C VAL A 110 -36.27 -9.19 -27.21
N LEU A 111 -36.60 -10.25 -26.47
CA LEU A 111 -35.71 -11.37 -26.15
C LEU A 111 -36.00 -12.60 -27.03
N ALA A 112 -36.25 -12.40 -28.33
CA ALA A 112 -36.41 -13.52 -29.24
C ALA A 112 -35.08 -14.31 -29.36
N PRO A 113 -35.07 -15.64 -29.13
CA PRO A 113 -33.86 -16.42 -29.22
C PRO A 113 -33.33 -16.41 -30.67
N VAL A 114 -32.07 -16.05 -30.84
CA VAL A 114 -31.38 -16.14 -32.14
C VAL A 114 -31.46 -17.59 -32.62
N PRO A 115 -31.92 -17.86 -33.88
CA PRO A 115 -31.99 -19.22 -34.38
C PRO A 115 -30.58 -19.84 -34.34
N LYS A 116 -30.42 -20.89 -33.52
CA LYS A 116 -29.17 -21.63 -33.44
C LYS A 116 -28.88 -22.23 -34.82
N ARG A 117 -27.79 -21.80 -35.46
CA ARG A 117 -27.25 -22.52 -36.62
C ARG A 117 -26.93 -23.94 -36.14
N SER A 118 -27.35 -24.96 -36.89
CA SER A 118 -26.96 -26.34 -36.60
C SER A 118 -25.43 -26.40 -36.55
N ALA A 119 -24.90 -26.93 -35.45
CA ALA A 119 -23.46 -27.09 -35.29
C ALA A 119 -22.97 -28.02 -36.41
N ARG A 120 -21.93 -27.61 -37.14
CA ARG A 120 -21.25 -28.50 -38.08
C ARG A 120 -20.51 -29.57 -37.25
N PRO A 121 -20.60 -30.86 -37.60
CA PRO A 121 -19.87 -31.91 -36.90
C PRO A 121 -18.37 -31.62 -36.98
N LYS A 122 -17.68 -31.61 -35.83
CA LYS A 122 -16.24 -31.45 -35.73
C LYS A 122 -15.59 -32.85 -35.73
N LYS A 123 -14.38 -32.99 -36.28
CA LYS A 123 -13.60 -34.25 -36.23
C LYS A 123 -13.37 -34.78 -34.81
N ILE A 124 -13.38 -33.89 -33.79
CA ILE A 124 -13.18 -34.25 -32.39
C ILE A 124 -14.43 -34.90 -31.74
N ASP A 125 -15.61 -34.72 -32.33
CA ASP A 125 -16.87 -35.20 -31.75
C ASP A 125 -16.90 -36.74 -31.65
N THR A 126 -16.22 -37.45 -32.57
CA THR A 126 -16.06 -38.91 -32.54
C THR A 126 -15.27 -39.40 -31.32
N TYR A 127 -14.35 -38.60 -30.79
CA TYR A 127 -13.47 -38.95 -29.67
C TYR A 127 -13.99 -38.43 -28.32
N ARG A 128 -15.22 -37.88 -28.28
CA ARG A 128 -15.80 -37.26 -27.08
C ARG A 128 -15.87 -38.23 -25.90
N GLU A 129 -16.36 -39.45 -26.11
CA GLU A 129 -16.50 -40.46 -25.04
C GLU A 129 -15.14 -40.83 -24.42
N GLN A 130 -14.10 -40.95 -25.25
CA GLN A 130 -12.74 -41.24 -24.79
C GLN A 130 -12.18 -40.10 -23.93
N VAL A 131 -12.45 -38.84 -24.31
CA VAL A 131 -12.06 -37.67 -23.52
C VAL A 131 -12.83 -37.60 -22.19
N GLU A 132 -14.13 -37.92 -22.17
CA GLU A 132 -14.93 -37.99 -20.96
C GLU A 132 -14.40 -39.06 -19.99
N GLN A 133 -14.02 -40.25 -20.49
CA GLN A 133 -13.39 -41.30 -19.69
C GLN A 133 -12.03 -40.88 -19.13
N LEU A 134 -11.20 -40.18 -19.92
CA LEU A 134 -9.91 -39.68 -19.47
C LEU A 134 -10.06 -38.62 -18.37
N LEU A 135 -11.04 -37.73 -18.48
CA LEU A 135 -11.34 -36.72 -17.46
C LEU A 135 -11.94 -37.33 -16.20
N ALA A 136 -12.72 -38.41 -16.32
CA ALA A 136 -13.24 -39.15 -15.17
C ALA A 136 -12.15 -39.93 -14.43
N LYS A 137 -11.17 -40.48 -15.17
CA LYS A 137 -10.04 -41.24 -14.60
C LYS A 137 -8.96 -40.33 -14.00
N TYR A 138 -8.76 -39.15 -14.58
CA TYR A 138 -7.72 -38.19 -14.18
C TYR A 138 -8.29 -36.77 -14.12
N GLU A 139 -8.68 -36.33 -12.92
CA GLU A 139 -9.32 -35.02 -12.70
C GLU A 139 -8.45 -33.82 -13.16
N ASP A 140 -7.13 -33.96 -13.05
CA ASP A 140 -6.15 -32.91 -13.35
C ASP A 140 -5.40 -33.04 -14.69
N ILE A 141 -5.84 -33.93 -15.59
CA ILE A 141 -5.17 -34.13 -16.87
C ILE A 141 -5.18 -32.85 -17.73
N THR A 142 -4.02 -32.50 -18.27
CA THR A 142 -3.89 -31.31 -19.14
C THR A 142 -4.48 -31.60 -20.51
N ALA A 143 -5.10 -30.61 -21.14
CA ALA A 143 -5.64 -30.74 -22.50
C ALA A 143 -4.56 -31.09 -23.54
N GLN A 144 -3.30 -30.73 -23.26
CA GLN A 144 -2.14 -31.13 -24.06
C GLN A 144 -1.89 -32.65 -23.95
N ARG A 145 -1.95 -33.20 -22.73
CA ARG A 145 -1.78 -34.64 -22.52
C ARG A 145 -2.93 -35.46 -23.12
N VAL A 146 -4.16 -34.94 -23.07
CA VAL A 146 -5.31 -35.55 -23.76
C VAL A 146 -5.07 -35.56 -25.28
N PHE A 147 -4.52 -34.50 -25.86
CA PHE A 147 -4.21 -34.44 -27.29
C PHE A 147 -3.15 -35.49 -27.68
N GLU A 148 -2.08 -35.65 -26.90
CA GLU A 148 -1.06 -36.69 -27.13
C GLU A 148 -1.65 -38.09 -27.14
N ILE A 149 -2.49 -38.43 -26.14
CA ILE A 149 -3.16 -39.74 -26.04
C ILE A 149 -4.10 -39.98 -27.23
N LEU A 150 -4.79 -38.95 -27.71
CA LEU A 150 -5.66 -39.07 -28.88
C LEU A 150 -4.85 -39.24 -30.17
N THR A 151 -3.72 -38.55 -30.32
CA THR A 151 -2.83 -38.68 -31.49
C THR A 151 -2.15 -40.04 -31.56
N GLU A 152 -1.83 -40.65 -30.40
CA GLU A 152 -1.37 -42.04 -30.32
C GLU A 152 -2.44 -43.06 -30.78
N GLY A 153 -3.72 -42.68 -30.79
CA GLY A 153 -4.87 -43.50 -31.20
C GLY A 153 -5.57 -43.03 -32.48
N ASP A 154 -4.82 -42.52 -33.46
CA ASP A 154 -5.27 -42.11 -34.80
C ASP A 154 -6.07 -40.78 -34.91
N TYR A 155 -5.86 -39.84 -33.98
CA TYR A 155 -6.44 -38.50 -34.10
C TYR A 155 -5.65 -37.56 -35.03
N ASP A 156 -6.23 -37.25 -36.21
CA ASP A 156 -5.72 -36.30 -37.22
C ASP A 156 -6.32 -34.87 -37.08
N GLY A 157 -6.58 -34.42 -35.86
CA GLY A 157 -7.11 -33.07 -35.60
C GLY A 157 -6.11 -32.15 -34.93
N GLY A 158 -6.48 -30.87 -34.79
CA GLY A 158 -5.63 -29.87 -34.11
C GLY A 158 -5.85 -29.84 -32.60
N CYS A 159 -4.79 -29.61 -31.83
CA CYS A 159 -4.81 -29.45 -30.37
C CYS A 159 -5.83 -28.41 -29.87
N THR A 160 -6.14 -27.37 -30.66
CA THR A 160 -7.17 -26.37 -30.34
C THR A 160 -8.56 -26.98 -30.17
N ALA A 161 -8.93 -27.99 -30.97
CA ALA A 161 -10.24 -28.65 -30.87
C ALA A 161 -10.34 -29.51 -29.59
N VAL A 162 -9.24 -30.16 -29.20
CA VAL A 162 -9.15 -30.90 -27.93
C VAL A 162 -9.25 -29.94 -26.74
N LYS A 163 -8.55 -28.80 -26.77
CA LYS A 163 -8.64 -27.77 -25.74
C LYS A 163 -10.06 -27.22 -25.57
N GLU A 164 -10.76 -26.99 -26.69
CA GLU A 164 -12.16 -26.57 -26.66
C GLU A 164 -13.07 -27.63 -26.03
N LEU A 165 -12.92 -28.89 -26.42
CA LEU A 165 -13.72 -30.00 -25.89
C LEU A 165 -13.46 -30.24 -24.40
N VAL A 166 -12.19 -30.26 -23.98
CA VAL A 166 -11.81 -30.38 -22.55
C VAL A 166 -12.39 -29.21 -21.75
N ARG A 167 -12.37 -27.98 -22.28
CA ARG A 167 -12.97 -26.82 -21.61
C ARG A 167 -14.50 -26.92 -21.52
N GLU A 168 -15.15 -27.59 -22.47
CA GLU A 168 -16.60 -27.82 -22.46
C GLU A 168 -16.98 -28.90 -21.43
N LEU A 169 -16.23 -30.01 -21.39
CA LEU A 169 -16.50 -31.17 -20.54
C LEU A 169 -16.08 -30.94 -19.08
N ARG A 170 -15.02 -30.17 -18.85
CA ARG A 170 -14.56 -29.89 -17.49
C ARG A 170 -15.56 -28.95 -16.79
N PRO A 171 -16.07 -29.31 -15.60
CA PRO A 171 -16.96 -28.42 -14.87
C PRO A 171 -16.25 -27.10 -14.61
N LYS A 172 -16.91 -25.98 -14.94
CA LYS A 172 -16.37 -24.66 -14.60
C LYS A 172 -16.22 -24.61 -13.08
N PRO A 173 -15.06 -24.20 -12.54
CA PRO A 173 -14.93 -24.01 -11.10
C PRO A 173 -16.06 -23.10 -10.64
N LYS A 174 -16.78 -23.51 -9.58
CA LYS A 174 -17.82 -22.69 -8.98
C LYS A 174 -17.19 -21.34 -8.66
N ALA A 175 -17.77 -20.26 -9.18
CA ALA A 175 -17.33 -18.92 -8.84
C ALA A 175 -17.55 -18.74 -7.34
N THR A 176 -16.50 -18.83 -6.54
CA THR A 176 -16.56 -18.46 -5.13
C THR A 176 -17.01 -17.02 -5.07
N PRO A 177 -18.15 -16.70 -4.42
CA PRO A 177 -18.56 -15.32 -4.25
C PRO A 177 -17.46 -14.61 -3.47
N SER A 178 -16.79 -13.62 -4.08
CA SER A 178 -15.99 -12.69 -3.32
C SER A 178 -16.95 -12.02 -2.33
N LEU A 179 -16.79 -12.27 -1.02
CA LEU A 179 -17.57 -11.60 0.01
C LEU A 179 -17.57 -10.09 -0.28
N GLN A 180 -18.75 -9.48 -0.26
CA GLN A 180 -18.90 -8.07 -0.58
C GLN A 180 -18.01 -7.25 0.36
N THR A 181 -17.08 -6.50 -0.21
CA THR A 181 -16.31 -5.52 0.54
C THR A 181 -17.27 -4.48 1.08
N PRO A 182 -17.23 -4.16 2.38
CA PRO A 182 -18.05 -3.09 2.92
C PRO A 182 -17.76 -1.78 2.17
N ASP A 183 -18.82 -1.09 1.73
CA ASP A 183 -18.71 0.23 1.15
C ASP A 183 -18.47 1.24 2.27
N TRP A 184 -17.25 1.78 2.32
CA TRP A 184 -16.87 2.82 3.28
C TRP A 184 -17.24 4.20 2.74
N GLY A 185 -17.82 5.03 3.59
CA GLY A 185 -18.09 6.44 3.30
C GLY A 185 -16.80 7.25 3.04
N PRO A 186 -16.92 8.49 2.55
CA PRO A 186 -15.78 9.34 2.27
C PRO A 186 -14.93 9.57 3.52
N GLY A 187 -13.61 9.41 3.40
CA GLY A 187 -12.63 9.67 4.46
C GLY A 187 -12.61 8.65 5.60
N LYS A 188 -13.45 7.62 5.56
CA LYS A 188 -13.59 6.66 6.66
C LYS A 188 -12.53 5.57 6.68
N MET A 189 -12.08 5.11 5.52
CA MET A 189 -11.20 3.95 5.43
C MET A 189 -10.16 4.10 4.32
N ALA A 190 -8.93 3.74 4.64
CA ALA A 190 -7.86 3.49 3.69
C ALA A 190 -7.31 2.07 3.84
N GLU A 191 -6.62 1.59 2.82
CA GLU A 191 -5.87 0.34 2.86
C GLU A 191 -4.40 0.65 2.56
N SER A 192 -3.50 0.07 3.35
CA SER A 192 -2.06 0.17 3.14
C SER A 192 -1.43 -1.21 3.08
N ASP A 193 -0.48 -1.36 2.16
CA ASP A 193 0.24 -2.61 1.94
C ASP A 193 1.60 -2.36 1.31
N TRP A 194 2.40 -3.42 1.25
CA TRP A 194 3.71 -3.45 0.61
C TRP A 194 3.77 -4.48 -0.51
N SER A 195 4.54 -4.17 -1.55
CA SER A 195 4.92 -5.17 -2.55
C SER A 195 6.41 -5.09 -2.85
N PRO A 196 7.15 -6.21 -2.77
CA PRO A 196 8.57 -6.25 -3.14
C PRO A 196 8.73 -6.32 -4.67
N TYR A 197 9.70 -5.59 -5.19
CA TYR A 197 10.10 -5.62 -6.59
C TYR A 197 11.61 -5.80 -6.71
N GLU A 198 12.04 -6.61 -7.67
CA GLU A 198 13.43 -6.67 -8.12
C GLU A 198 13.53 -5.85 -9.40
N LEU A 199 14.16 -4.67 -9.31
CA LEU A 199 14.30 -3.75 -10.43
C LEU A 199 15.76 -3.72 -10.89
N ASP A 200 15.94 -3.62 -12.21
CA ASP A 200 17.26 -3.45 -12.81
C ASP A 200 17.43 -1.97 -13.22
N PHE A 201 18.23 -1.24 -12.46
CA PHE A 201 18.52 0.17 -12.71
C PHE A 201 19.69 0.29 -13.67
N THR A 202 19.60 1.20 -14.64
CA THR A 202 20.64 1.33 -15.68
C THR A 202 21.99 1.80 -15.12
N GLU A 203 22.00 2.59 -14.04
CA GLU A 203 23.23 3.11 -13.43
C GLU A 203 23.67 2.32 -12.20
N THR A 204 22.71 1.87 -11.37
CA THR A 204 22.99 1.23 -10.07
C THR A 204 22.92 -0.30 -10.11
N GLY A 205 22.40 -0.87 -11.19
CA GLY A 205 22.20 -2.31 -11.36
C GLY A 205 20.98 -2.85 -10.60
N LYS A 206 20.97 -4.16 -10.36
CA LYS A 206 19.83 -4.84 -9.72
C LYS A 206 19.69 -4.49 -8.25
N GLN A 207 18.51 -4.01 -7.87
CA GLN A 207 18.20 -3.64 -6.49
C GLN A 207 16.78 -4.09 -6.11
N LYS A 208 16.65 -4.52 -4.84
CA LYS A 208 15.35 -4.81 -4.22
C LYS A 208 14.71 -3.51 -3.75
N VAL A 209 13.48 -3.27 -4.20
CA VAL A 209 12.69 -2.10 -3.86
C VAL A 209 11.38 -2.55 -3.22
N GLN A 210 11.04 -1.94 -2.09
CA GLN A 210 9.77 -2.13 -1.39
C GLN A 210 8.83 -1.01 -1.80
N LEU A 211 7.74 -1.34 -2.48
CA LEU A 211 6.74 -0.36 -2.87
C LEU A 211 5.66 -0.29 -1.78
N PHE A 212 5.62 0.85 -1.10
CA PHE A 212 4.53 1.24 -0.22
C PHE A 212 3.32 1.68 -1.04
N SER A 213 2.14 1.19 -0.69
CA SER A 213 0.86 1.62 -1.24
C SER A 213 -0.04 2.14 -0.14
N TYR A 214 -0.71 3.26 -0.40
CA TYR A 214 -1.81 3.78 0.41
C TYR A 214 -2.97 4.16 -0.50
N VAL A 215 -4.15 3.57 -0.27
CA VAL A 215 -5.33 3.72 -1.13
C VAL A 215 -6.54 4.11 -0.31
N LEU A 216 -7.21 5.22 -0.67
CA LEU A 216 -8.49 5.59 -0.07
C LEU A 216 -9.60 4.67 -0.60
N CYS A 217 -10.39 4.09 0.30
CA CYS A 217 -11.42 3.13 -0.09
C CYS A 217 -12.58 3.77 -0.85
N HIS A 218 -12.90 5.04 -0.66
CA HIS A 218 -14.03 5.69 -1.33
C HIS A 218 -13.66 6.20 -2.73
N SER A 219 -12.74 7.16 -2.84
CA SER A 219 -12.30 7.72 -4.14
C SER A 219 -11.49 6.72 -4.98
N LYS A 220 -10.88 5.71 -4.35
CA LYS A 220 -9.86 4.82 -4.95
C LYS A 220 -8.60 5.58 -5.39
N ARG A 221 -8.38 6.80 -4.87
CA ARG A 221 -7.15 7.55 -5.11
C ARG A 221 -6.00 6.85 -4.40
N LYS A 222 -4.86 6.76 -5.08
CA LYS A 222 -3.72 5.95 -4.67
C LYS A 222 -2.49 6.83 -4.48
N CYS A 223 -1.68 6.47 -3.49
CA CYS A 223 -0.36 7.00 -3.28
C CYS A 223 0.61 5.81 -3.25
N TYR A 224 1.70 5.91 -4.00
CA TYR A 224 2.78 4.94 -3.95
C TYR A 224 4.07 5.64 -3.58
N GLN A 225 4.91 4.93 -2.82
CA GLN A 225 6.26 5.38 -2.51
C GLN A 225 7.22 4.19 -2.51
N ALA A 226 8.44 4.41 -2.99
CA ALA A 226 9.44 3.35 -3.08
C ALA A 226 10.48 3.49 -1.97
N TYR A 227 10.84 2.41 -1.32
CA TYR A 227 11.83 2.36 -0.25
C TYR A 227 12.79 1.18 -0.42
N GLU A 228 13.96 1.26 0.23
CA GLU A 228 14.93 0.15 0.26
C GLU A 228 14.62 -0.85 1.38
N SER A 229 13.84 -0.44 2.39
CA SER A 229 13.39 -1.25 3.53
C SER A 229 11.87 -1.16 3.70
N TYR A 230 11.30 -2.09 4.46
CA TYR A 230 9.88 -2.13 4.82
C TYR A 230 9.68 -2.08 6.35
N ASP A 231 10.62 -1.45 7.06
CA ASP A 231 10.54 -1.30 8.51
C ASP A 231 9.49 -0.26 8.94
N VAL A 232 9.27 -0.13 10.25
CA VAL A 232 8.30 0.83 10.80
C VAL A 232 8.62 2.27 10.43
N HIS A 233 9.89 2.63 10.22
CA HIS A 233 10.29 3.99 9.85
C HIS A 233 9.96 4.30 8.39
N ALA A 234 10.20 3.35 7.49
CA ALA A 234 9.77 3.43 6.10
C ALA A 234 8.24 3.45 5.98
N LEU A 235 7.53 2.66 6.81
CA LEU A 235 6.06 2.68 6.87
C LEU A 235 5.53 4.05 7.28
N MET A 236 6.02 4.62 8.38
CA MET A 236 5.59 5.94 8.85
C MET A 236 5.94 7.02 7.82
N ALA A 237 7.15 7.00 7.25
CA ALA A 237 7.55 7.94 6.19
C ALA A 237 6.60 7.86 4.97
N GLY A 238 6.25 6.64 4.54
CA GLY A 238 5.32 6.41 3.44
C GLY A 238 3.94 7.02 3.71
N HIS A 239 3.45 6.90 4.94
CA HIS A 239 2.20 7.54 5.33
C HIS A 239 2.32 9.06 5.36
N VAL A 240 3.39 9.63 5.93
CA VAL A 240 3.59 11.09 5.95
C VAL A 240 3.57 11.66 4.53
N GLU A 241 4.30 11.04 3.60
CA GLU A 241 4.32 11.45 2.19
C GLU A 241 2.95 11.30 1.51
N ALA A 242 2.24 10.20 1.77
CA ALA A 242 0.89 9.98 1.24
C ALA A 242 -0.12 11.01 1.79
N PHE A 243 -0.05 11.30 3.08
CA PHE A 243 -0.91 12.27 3.76
C PHE A 243 -0.67 13.68 3.23
N GLN A 244 0.58 14.06 3.03
CA GLN A 244 0.95 15.34 2.40
C GLN A 244 0.41 15.44 0.97
N ARG A 245 0.53 14.37 0.17
CA ARG A 245 -0.03 14.31 -1.20
C ARG A 245 -1.54 14.46 -1.23
N LEU A 246 -2.24 13.89 -0.26
CA LEU A 246 -3.70 13.94 -0.16
C LEU A 246 -4.21 15.20 0.56
N GLY A 247 -3.38 15.87 1.35
CA GLY A 247 -3.81 16.99 2.20
C GLY A 247 -4.61 16.54 3.44
N GLY A 248 -4.55 15.27 3.81
CA GLY A 248 -5.29 14.66 4.92
C GLY A 248 -5.12 13.15 4.97
N CYS A 249 -5.60 12.51 6.03
CA CYS A 249 -5.62 11.06 6.18
C CYS A 249 -7.04 10.51 6.40
N ALA A 250 -7.23 9.20 6.21
CA ALA A 250 -8.50 8.56 6.54
C ALA A 250 -8.60 8.35 8.06
N GLU A 251 -9.81 8.30 8.60
CA GLU A 251 -10.06 8.03 10.02
C GLU A 251 -9.48 6.68 10.45
N GLN A 252 -9.53 5.69 9.57
CA GLN A 252 -9.01 4.34 9.82
C GLN A 252 -8.21 3.84 8.63
N CYS A 253 -7.17 3.05 8.91
CA CYS A 253 -6.41 2.36 7.88
C CYS A 253 -6.26 0.87 8.18
N LYS A 254 -6.58 0.04 7.18
CA LYS A 254 -6.40 -1.41 7.22
C LYS A 254 -4.97 -1.78 6.88
N TYR A 255 -4.42 -2.66 7.70
CA TYR A 255 -3.08 -3.22 7.55
C TYR A 255 -3.12 -4.74 7.51
N ASP A 256 -2.09 -5.32 6.90
CA ASP A 256 -1.73 -6.71 7.16
C ASP A 256 -1.14 -6.90 8.55
N GLY A 257 -1.12 -8.13 9.03
CA GLY A 257 -0.50 -8.52 10.29
C GLY A 257 1.03 -8.38 10.31
N GLN A 258 1.58 -7.40 9.58
CA GLN A 258 2.99 -7.10 9.49
C GLN A 258 3.54 -6.59 10.83
N LYS A 259 4.75 -7.02 11.18
CA LYS A 259 5.41 -6.67 12.45
C LYS A 259 5.63 -5.17 12.66
N ALA A 260 5.73 -4.39 11.58
CA ALA A 260 5.81 -2.93 11.65
C ALA A 260 4.55 -2.30 12.28
N VAL A 261 3.39 -2.93 12.11
CA VAL A 261 2.09 -2.47 12.63
C VAL A 261 1.68 -3.26 13.87
N ALA A 262 1.68 -4.59 13.80
CA ALA A 262 1.26 -5.48 14.87
C ALA A 262 2.41 -6.42 15.26
N ILE A 263 2.93 -6.27 16.47
CA ILE A 263 4.09 -7.04 16.97
C ILE A 263 3.69 -8.51 17.15
N ARG A 264 2.52 -8.74 17.74
CA ARG A 264 1.96 -10.07 18.01
C ARG A 264 0.44 -10.04 18.06
N TRP A 265 -0.17 -11.21 18.21
CA TRP A 265 -1.60 -11.37 18.36
C TRP A 265 -1.88 -12.10 19.67
N GLU A 266 -2.81 -11.57 20.46
CA GLU A 266 -3.34 -12.22 21.66
C GLU A 266 -4.81 -12.59 21.37
N GLY A 267 -5.03 -13.87 21.06
CA GLY A 267 -6.30 -14.34 20.51
C GLY A 267 -6.65 -13.65 19.18
N HIS A 268 -7.78 -12.94 19.17
CA HIS A 268 -8.25 -12.16 18.03
C HIS A 268 -7.87 -10.67 18.09
N GLN A 269 -7.11 -10.25 19.11
CA GLN A 269 -6.70 -8.85 19.27
C GLN A 269 -5.24 -8.65 18.83
N PRO A 270 -4.97 -7.68 17.93
CA PRO A 270 -3.62 -7.33 17.56
C PRO A 270 -2.96 -6.48 18.65
N ILE A 271 -1.74 -6.86 19.06
CA ILE A 271 -0.88 -6.02 19.89
C ILE A 271 -0.05 -5.15 18.95
N TYR A 272 -0.45 -3.88 18.85
CA TYR A 272 0.18 -2.92 17.95
C TYR A 272 1.58 -2.50 18.41
N ASN A 273 2.42 -2.08 17.46
CA ASN A 273 3.70 -1.47 17.75
C ASN A 273 3.50 -0.11 18.44
N PRO A 274 4.02 0.12 19.66
CA PRO A 274 3.84 1.38 20.39
C PRO A 274 4.27 2.62 19.60
N ARG A 275 5.38 2.52 18.83
CA ARG A 275 5.85 3.62 18.00
C ARG A 275 4.88 3.94 16.87
N PHE A 276 4.26 2.91 16.30
CA PHE A 276 3.25 3.08 15.26
C PHE A 276 1.93 3.62 15.83
N LEU A 277 1.55 3.21 17.05
CA LEU A 277 0.41 3.82 17.75
C LEU A 277 0.63 5.30 18.04
N ALA A 278 1.82 5.70 18.49
CA ALA A 278 2.15 7.11 18.71
C ALA A 278 2.04 7.92 17.40
N PHE A 279 2.49 7.36 16.28
CA PHE A 279 2.29 7.93 14.95
C PHE A 279 0.80 8.07 14.61
N CYS A 280 0.00 7.01 14.83
CA CYS A 280 -1.44 7.03 14.60
C CYS A 280 -2.15 8.11 15.42
N VAL A 281 -1.79 8.28 16.69
CA VAL A 281 -2.32 9.33 17.58
C VAL A 281 -1.99 10.72 17.04
N HIS A 282 -0.77 10.96 16.55
CA HIS A 282 -0.37 12.26 15.99
C HIS A 282 -1.21 12.70 14.78
N TYR A 283 -1.77 11.75 14.04
CA TYR A 283 -2.60 11.99 12.86
C TYR A 283 -4.08 11.69 13.11
N ASP A 284 -4.52 11.48 14.36
CA ASP A 284 -5.90 11.08 14.71
C ASP A 284 -6.44 9.90 13.86
N MET A 285 -5.56 8.98 13.45
CA MET A 285 -5.88 7.82 12.61
C MET A 285 -5.89 6.56 13.46
N ARG A 286 -6.82 5.62 13.19
CA ARG A 286 -6.87 4.33 13.87
C ARG A 286 -6.33 3.20 12.99
N PRO A 287 -5.35 2.40 13.47
CA PRO A 287 -4.91 1.24 12.74
C PRO A 287 -5.89 0.08 12.93
N TRP A 288 -6.14 -0.65 11.84
CA TRP A 288 -6.92 -1.87 11.84
C TRP A 288 -6.12 -3.01 11.21
N ALA A 289 -5.40 -3.76 12.04
CA ALA A 289 -4.71 -4.97 11.60
C ALA A 289 -5.72 -6.11 11.38
N ILE A 290 -5.58 -6.81 10.26
CA ILE A 290 -6.43 -7.96 9.89
C ILE A 290 -5.53 -9.18 9.70
N ARG A 291 -5.96 -10.35 10.20
CA ARG A 291 -5.27 -11.64 10.04
C ARG A 291 -6.19 -12.67 9.34
N GLY A 292 -5.64 -13.41 8.38
CA GLY A 292 -6.28 -14.60 7.81
C GLY A 292 -7.53 -14.33 6.96
N SER A 293 -7.71 -13.12 6.45
CA SER A 293 -8.86 -12.74 5.60
C SER A 293 -8.40 -11.93 4.39
N PRO A 294 -7.85 -12.57 3.34
CA PRO A 294 -7.37 -11.90 2.12
C PRO A 294 -8.44 -11.00 1.47
N ASN A 295 -9.69 -11.45 1.53
CA ASN A 295 -10.84 -10.81 0.89
C ASN A 295 -11.24 -9.43 1.49
N LEU A 296 -10.64 -8.99 2.60
CA LEU A 296 -10.95 -7.71 3.24
C LEU A 296 -10.15 -6.51 2.70
N ARG A 297 -9.19 -6.75 1.78
CA ARG A 297 -8.30 -5.74 1.16
C ARG A 297 -8.21 -5.80 -0.38
N PRO A 298 -9.32 -5.88 -1.13
CA PRO A 298 -9.26 -6.07 -2.58
C PRO A 298 -8.77 -4.84 -3.34
N ASN A 299 -8.71 -3.66 -2.72
CA ASN A 299 -8.29 -2.46 -3.42
C ASN A 299 -6.78 -2.47 -3.65
N VAL A 300 -6.00 -3.00 -2.71
CA VAL A 300 -4.53 -2.98 -2.81
C VAL A 300 -4.01 -4.05 -3.75
N GLU A 301 -4.57 -5.26 -3.77
CA GLU A 301 -4.19 -6.32 -4.72
C GLU A 301 -4.37 -5.86 -6.18
N ARG A 302 -5.52 -5.27 -6.51
CA ARG A 302 -5.77 -4.68 -7.84
C ARG A 302 -4.88 -3.48 -8.12
N SER A 303 -4.36 -2.83 -7.07
CA SER A 303 -3.47 -1.68 -7.20
C SER A 303 -2.06 -2.09 -7.60
N PHE A 304 -1.50 -3.14 -7.00
CA PHE A 304 -0.20 -3.66 -7.43
C PHE A 304 -0.23 -4.24 -8.84
N TRP A 305 -1.31 -4.91 -9.22
CA TRP A 305 -1.51 -5.39 -10.59
C TRP A 305 -1.46 -4.26 -11.64
N GLU A 306 -2.03 -3.09 -11.31
CA GLU A 306 -1.98 -1.91 -12.20
C GLU A 306 -0.58 -1.32 -12.26
N HIS A 307 0.12 -1.25 -11.12
CA HIS A 307 1.50 -0.80 -11.07
C HIS A 307 2.41 -1.68 -11.94
N GLU A 308 2.33 -3.01 -11.80
CA GLU A 308 3.12 -3.94 -12.61
C GLU A 308 2.83 -3.80 -14.10
N ARG A 309 1.56 -3.85 -14.49
CA ARG A 309 1.20 -3.90 -15.91
C ARG A 309 1.28 -2.57 -16.63
N SER A 310 1.02 -1.46 -15.94
CA SER A 310 0.90 -0.14 -16.57
C SER A 310 2.05 0.80 -16.25
N PHE A 311 2.74 0.63 -15.11
CA PHE A 311 3.85 1.49 -14.75
C PHE A 311 5.19 0.82 -15.04
N LEU A 312 5.45 -0.39 -14.53
CA LEU A 312 6.74 -1.05 -14.71
C LEU A 312 6.99 -1.48 -16.16
N ASN A 313 6.00 -2.10 -16.81
CA ASN A 313 6.15 -2.59 -18.17
C ASN A 313 6.44 -1.47 -19.17
N GLY A 314 7.56 -1.60 -19.90
CA GLY A 314 7.97 -0.67 -20.96
C GLY A 314 8.66 0.60 -20.46
N ARG A 315 9.10 0.63 -19.20
CA ARG A 315 9.92 1.72 -18.65
C ARG A 315 11.29 1.22 -18.23
N GLU A 316 12.25 2.12 -18.32
CA GLU A 316 13.58 1.97 -17.76
C GLU A 316 13.80 3.06 -16.70
N PHE A 317 14.61 2.75 -15.71
CA PHE A 317 14.87 3.62 -14.57
C PHE A 317 16.37 3.76 -14.37
N ARG A 318 16.85 4.99 -14.17
CA ARG A 318 18.28 5.25 -13.96
C ARG A 318 18.74 4.79 -12.58
N ASP A 319 18.00 5.22 -11.56
CA ASP A 319 18.21 4.91 -10.16
C ASP A 319 16.86 4.97 -9.40
N LEU A 320 16.90 4.78 -8.08
CA LEU A 320 15.71 4.85 -7.22
C LEU A 320 15.07 6.26 -7.20
N ALA A 321 15.84 7.32 -7.34
CA ALA A 321 15.33 8.69 -7.35
C ALA A 321 14.53 8.97 -8.63
N ASP A 322 15.03 8.51 -9.78
CA ASP A 322 14.37 8.56 -11.08
C ASP A 322 13.08 7.72 -11.05
N PHE A 323 13.11 6.51 -10.46
CA PHE A 323 11.91 5.70 -10.24
C PHE A 323 10.83 6.47 -9.46
N ARG A 324 11.19 7.06 -8.31
CA ARG A 324 10.27 7.86 -7.49
C ARG A 324 9.73 9.08 -8.25
N HIS A 325 10.57 9.72 -9.07
CA HIS A 325 10.14 10.84 -9.90
C HIS A 325 9.13 10.41 -10.97
N GLN A 326 9.44 9.37 -11.74
CA GLN A 326 8.56 8.82 -12.76
C GLN A 326 7.24 8.31 -12.16
N LEU A 327 7.27 7.71 -10.97
CA LEU A 327 6.10 7.20 -10.25
C LEU A 327 5.14 8.34 -9.88
N ARG A 328 5.66 9.44 -9.31
CA ARG A 328 4.87 10.64 -9.01
C ARG A 328 4.22 11.21 -10.27
N GLN A 329 4.98 11.36 -11.34
CA GLN A 329 4.44 11.86 -12.61
C GLN A 329 3.34 10.95 -13.18
N TRP A 330 3.51 9.63 -13.09
CA TRP A 330 2.51 8.68 -13.57
C TRP A 330 1.22 8.74 -12.75
N LEU A 331 1.34 8.84 -11.42
CA LEU A 331 0.19 9.01 -10.55
C LEU A 331 -0.60 10.28 -10.91
N ASP A 332 0.10 11.41 -11.04
CA ASP A 332 -0.53 12.72 -11.25
C ASP A 332 -1.11 12.87 -12.65
N LYS A 333 -0.42 12.43 -13.70
CA LYS A 333 -0.84 12.64 -15.09
C LYS A 333 -1.75 11.53 -15.63
N THR A 334 -1.65 10.31 -15.09
CA THR A 334 -2.31 9.14 -15.67
C THR A 334 -3.30 8.51 -14.70
N VAL A 335 -2.87 8.11 -13.50
CA VAL A 335 -3.71 7.32 -12.59
C VAL A 335 -4.87 8.14 -12.06
N ASP A 336 -4.61 9.36 -11.57
CA ASP A 336 -5.62 10.23 -10.97
C ASP A 336 -6.71 10.64 -11.99
N HIS A 337 -6.33 10.84 -13.27
CA HIS A 337 -7.23 11.25 -14.36
C HIS A 337 -7.92 10.08 -15.11
N ARG A 338 -7.52 8.82 -14.86
CA ARG A 338 -8.06 7.68 -15.59
C ARG A 338 -9.53 7.46 -15.25
N LYS A 339 -10.41 7.58 -16.26
CA LYS A 339 -11.84 7.29 -16.12
C LYS A 339 -12.07 5.78 -16.03
N ARG A 340 -12.83 5.34 -15.02
CA ARG A 340 -13.25 3.93 -14.90
C ARG A 340 -14.61 3.71 -15.55
N THR A 341 -14.68 2.73 -16.46
CA THR A 341 -15.83 2.43 -17.32
C THR A 341 -17.15 2.25 -16.57
N ALA A 342 -17.11 1.69 -15.36
CA ALA A 342 -18.33 1.41 -14.58
C ALA A 342 -19.03 2.64 -14.02
N LYS A 343 -18.32 3.77 -13.82
CA LYS A 343 -18.86 4.97 -13.17
C LYS A 343 -18.63 6.26 -13.96
N HIS A 344 -17.95 6.19 -15.11
CA HIS A 344 -17.51 7.32 -15.95
C HIS A 344 -16.73 8.46 -15.25
N THR A 345 -16.41 8.30 -13.97
CA THR A 345 -15.65 9.26 -13.15
C THR A 345 -14.21 8.80 -12.94
N CYS A 346 -13.30 9.75 -12.80
CA CYS A 346 -11.90 9.49 -12.43
C CYS A 346 -11.70 9.51 -10.90
N ALA A 347 -10.53 9.07 -10.43
CA ALA A 347 -10.22 9.05 -8.99
C ALA A 347 -10.12 10.48 -8.44
N LEU A 348 -9.58 11.41 -9.21
CA LEU A 348 -9.46 12.83 -8.83
C LEU A 348 -10.81 13.50 -8.62
N GLU A 349 -11.79 13.23 -9.51
CA GLU A 349 -13.16 13.77 -9.38
C GLU A 349 -13.82 13.27 -8.09
N ARG A 350 -13.74 11.98 -7.78
CA ARG A 350 -14.28 11.43 -6.52
C ARG A 350 -13.52 11.91 -5.30
N PHE A 351 -12.23 12.16 -5.45
CA PHE A 351 -11.41 12.70 -4.37
C PHE A 351 -11.85 14.11 -3.97
N ALA A 352 -12.37 14.92 -4.89
CA ALA A 352 -12.91 16.23 -4.55
C ALA A 352 -14.09 16.16 -3.56
N GLU A 353 -14.91 15.11 -3.65
CA GLU A 353 -16.00 14.83 -2.70
C GLU A 353 -15.48 14.26 -1.37
N GLU A 354 -14.40 13.48 -1.42
CA GLU A 354 -13.81 12.83 -0.25
C GLU A 354 -12.91 13.75 0.58
N ALA A 355 -12.17 14.67 -0.06
CA ALA A 355 -11.15 15.49 0.59
C ALA A 355 -11.66 16.29 1.81
N PRO A 356 -12.86 16.89 1.82
CA PRO A 356 -13.38 17.60 2.99
C PRO A 356 -13.68 16.70 4.20
N HIS A 357 -13.76 15.38 3.99
CA HIS A 357 -14.06 14.39 5.02
C HIS A 357 -12.81 13.72 5.58
N LEU A 358 -11.63 14.05 5.06
CA LEU A 358 -10.36 13.55 5.60
C LEU A 358 -10.05 14.22 6.94
N VAL A 359 -9.35 13.48 7.79
CA VAL A 359 -8.74 14.02 8.99
C VAL A 359 -7.68 15.05 8.57
N PRO A 360 -7.77 16.31 9.07
CA PRO A 360 -6.84 17.36 8.69
C PRO A 360 -5.43 17.06 9.20
N LEU A 361 -4.42 17.50 8.45
CA LEU A 361 -3.03 17.30 8.84
C LEU A 361 -2.65 18.18 10.04
N PRO A 362 -1.83 17.67 10.97
CA PRO A 362 -1.23 18.48 12.02
C PRO A 362 -0.28 19.53 11.43
N ARG A 363 -0.05 20.62 12.16
CA ARG A 363 0.84 21.72 11.75
C ARG A 363 2.27 21.24 11.43
N HIS A 364 2.76 20.27 12.19
CA HIS A 364 4.07 19.68 12.02
C HIS A 364 3.94 18.18 11.71
N PRO A 365 4.64 17.66 10.69
CA PRO A 365 4.63 16.24 10.41
C PRO A 365 5.27 15.46 11.57
N TYR A 366 4.85 14.21 11.76
CA TYR A 366 5.45 13.33 12.75
C TYR A 366 6.91 13.05 12.41
N ASP A 367 7.77 13.01 13.43
CA ASP A 367 9.18 12.68 13.24
C ASP A 367 9.37 11.18 13.03
N THR A 368 9.55 10.78 11.77
CA THR A 368 9.74 9.37 11.40
C THR A 368 11.18 8.90 11.57
N ALA A 369 12.09 9.78 12.00
CA ALA A 369 13.49 9.46 12.14
C ALA A 369 13.71 8.28 13.09
N ARG A 370 14.74 7.50 12.80
CA ARG A 370 15.26 6.45 13.67
C ARG A 370 16.38 7.02 14.50
N VAL A 371 16.28 6.93 15.82
CA VAL A 371 17.39 7.27 16.71
C VAL A 371 18.06 5.98 17.13
N VAL A 372 19.37 5.91 16.94
CA VAL A 372 20.22 4.79 17.36
C VAL A 372 21.52 5.35 17.90
N TYR A 373 22.20 4.58 18.74
CA TYR A 373 23.54 4.93 19.18
C TYR A 373 24.58 4.23 18.32
N HIS A 374 25.65 4.94 17.95
CA HIS A 374 26.79 4.38 17.24
C HIS A 374 28.10 4.82 17.92
N VAL A 375 29.07 3.90 17.95
CA VAL A 375 30.43 4.23 18.38
C VAL A 375 31.17 4.88 17.22
N CYS A 376 31.73 6.07 17.46
CA CYS A 376 32.64 6.71 16.53
C CYS A 376 33.93 5.89 16.41
N SER A 377 34.28 5.46 15.20
CA SER A 377 35.53 4.74 14.96
C SER A 377 36.74 5.63 15.21
N ILE A 378 37.90 5.02 15.44
CA ILE A 378 39.17 5.74 15.63
C ILE A 378 39.61 6.58 14.43
N ASP A 379 39.10 6.26 13.24
CA ASP A 379 39.35 7.09 12.05
C ASP A 379 38.43 8.33 12.02
N GLY A 380 37.55 8.51 13.01
CA GLY A 380 36.60 9.62 13.11
C GLY A 380 35.30 9.39 12.32
N PHE A 381 34.91 8.15 12.06
CA PHE A 381 33.72 7.86 11.25
C PHE A 381 32.68 7.01 11.99
N ILE A 382 31.41 7.24 11.68
CA ILE A 382 30.29 6.35 12.00
C ILE A 382 29.96 5.49 10.77
N ASP A 383 29.93 4.18 10.97
CA ASP A 383 29.54 3.23 9.92
C ASP A 383 28.03 3.01 9.94
N TYR A 384 27.35 3.34 8.83
CA TYR A 384 25.93 3.10 8.65
C TYR A 384 25.63 2.59 7.24
N GLN A 385 24.91 1.46 7.15
CA GLN A 385 24.54 0.80 5.87
C GLN A 385 25.72 0.55 4.90
N ALA A 386 26.88 0.20 5.45
CA ALA A 386 28.15 0.01 4.73
C ALA A 386 28.73 1.28 4.07
N ASN A 387 28.31 2.46 4.53
CA ASN A 387 28.93 3.75 4.25
C ASN A 387 29.51 4.32 5.55
N ARG A 388 30.53 5.18 5.44
CA ARG A 388 31.22 5.81 6.57
C ARG A 388 30.95 7.30 6.56
N TYR A 389 30.49 7.85 7.67
CA TYR A 389 30.12 9.26 7.82
C TYR A 389 31.04 9.95 8.82
N ALA A 390 31.69 11.03 8.39
CA ALA A 390 32.70 11.74 9.17
C ALA A 390 32.13 12.43 10.42
N VAL A 391 32.88 12.42 11.51
CA VAL A 391 32.55 13.07 12.78
C VAL A 391 33.80 13.83 13.24
N PRO A 392 33.66 15.00 13.90
CA PRO A 392 34.81 15.70 14.47
C PRO A 392 35.69 14.77 15.32
N TYR A 393 37.02 14.94 15.23
CA TYR A 393 38.00 14.09 15.91
C TYR A 393 37.88 14.12 17.44
N ASP A 394 37.28 15.18 17.99
CA ASP A 394 37.07 15.34 19.43
C ASP A 394 36.14 14.27 20.01
N HIS A 395 35.35 13.59 19.17
CA HIS A 395 34.37 12.56 19.56
C HIS A 395 34.79 11.14 19.16
N VAL A 396 36.08 10.92 18.92
CA VAL A 396 36.60 9.59 18.57
C VAL A 396 36.41 8.62 19.73
N THR A 397 35.90 7.42 19.45
CA THR A 397 35.57 6.36 20.43
C THR A 397 34.39 6.63 21.36
N ASP A 398 33.70 7.76 21.20
CA ASP A 398 32.48 8.07 21.93
C ASP A 398 31.27 7.31 21.37
N ILE A 399 30.29 7.07 22.24
CA ILE A 399 28.97 6.56 21.86
C ILE A 399 28.09 7.77 21.57
N LEU A 400 27.72 7.94 20.31
CA LEU A 400 27.00 9.13 19.85
C LEU A 400 25.57 8.78 19.45
N PRO A 401 24.55 9.54 19.91
CA PRO A 401 23.21 9.45 19.36
C PRO A 401 23.20 9.89 17.90
N VAL A 402 22.64 9.03 17.05
CA VAL A 402 22.50 9.24 15.62
C VAL A 402 21.02 9.21 15.25
N ARG A 403 20.52 10.34 14.76
CA ARG A 403 19.18 10.46 14.20
C ARG A 403 19.25 10.27 12.68
N ILE A 404 18.54 9.27 12.20
CA ILE A 404 18.59 8.82 10.82
C ILE A 404 17.22 8.99 10.20
N THR A 405 17.15 9.80 9.16
CA THR A 405 15.95 9.98 8.33
C THR A 405 16.06 9.12 7.07
N GLN A 406 15.12 9.25 6.13
CA GLN A 406 15.21 8.55 4.84
C GLN A 406 16.31 9.08 3.91
N HIS A 407 16.85 10.28 4.18
CA HIS A 407 17.78 10.97 3.29
C HIS A 407 19.03 11.51 3.98
N GLU A 408 18.99 11.63 5.31
CA GLU A 408 20.02 12.32 6.08
C GLU A 408 20.30 11.63 7.40
N LEU A 409 21.54 11.75 7.84
CA LEU A 409 22.07 11.26 9.09
C LEU A 409 22.60 12.45 9.91
N TYR A 410 22.10 12.59 11.13
CA TYR A 410 22.49 13.61 12.09
C TYR A 410 23.18 12.93 13.26
N VAL A 411 24.36 13.43 13.63
CA VAL A 411 25.13 12.96 14.78
C VAL A 411 25.09 14.02 15.84
N TYR A 412 24.77 13.61 17.06
CA TYR A 412 24.69 14.48 18.22
C TYR A 412 25.77 14.11 19.22
N ALA A 413 26.29 15.10 19.95
CA ALA A 413 27.12 14.89 21.12
C ALA A 413 26.26 14.48 22.34
N ALA A 414 26.91 14.17 23.46
CA ALA A 414 26.24 13.75 24.69
C ALA A 414 25.29 14.82 25.28
N ASP A 415 25.57 16.10 25.01
CA ASP A 415 24.74 17.26 25.36
C ASP A 415 23.61 17.54 24.37
N LEU A 416 23.42 16.66 23.38
CA LEU A 416 22.44 16.78 22.29
C LEU A 416 22.71 17.94 21.31
N GLU A 417 23.93 18.51 21.28
CA GLU A 417 24.33 19.41 20.20
C GLU A 417 24.57 18.63 18.89
N CYS A 418 24.07 19.15 17.77
CA CYS A 418 24.24 18.52 16.46
C CYS A 418 25.64 18.80 15.91
N ILE A 419 26.55 17.84 16.06
CA ILE A 419 27.96 17.96 15.69
C ILE A 419 28.25 17.60 14.22
N ALA A 420 27.41 16.78 13.59
CA ALA A 420 27.56 16.45 12.17
C ALA A 420 26.22 16.17 11.48
N ARG A 421 26.12 16.55 10.21
CA ARG A 421 24.97 16.27 9.33
C ARG A 421 25.48 15.78 7.98
N HIS A 422 24.93 14.66 7.52
CA HIS A 422 25.32 14.03 6.26
C HIS A 422 24.11 13.64 5.44
N GLN A 423 24.22 13.74 4.11
CA GLN A 423 23.29 13.09 3.21
C GLN A 423 23.60 11.59 3.17
N LEU A 424 22.57 10.75 3.22
CA LEU A 424 22.74 9.30 3.15
C LEU A 424 23.13 8.88 1.73
N GLU A 425 24.20 8.10 1.64
CA GLU A 425 24.62 7.43 0.43
C GLU A 425 23.87 6.10 0.24
N PRO A 426 23.71 5.63 -1.01
CA PRO A 426 23.08 4.34 -1.31
C PRO A 426 23.68 3.20 -0.49
N ARG A 427 22.83 2.32 0.02
CA ARG A 427 23.26 1.19 0.83
C ARG A 427 24.29 0.34 0.09
N GLY A 428 25.43 0.06 0.72
CA GLY A 428 26.47 -0.77 0.13
C GLY A 428 27.44 -0.06 -0.82
N ALA A 429 27.34 1.27 -0.98
CA ALA A 429 28.26 2.01 -1.85
C ALA A 429 29.71 2.03 -1.33
N GLY A 430 29.95 1.75 -0.04
CA GLY A 430 31.30 1.70 0.52
C GLY A 430 31.98 3.08 0.62
N ARG A 431 31.20 4.16 0.57
CA ARG A 431 31.72 5.53 0.49
C ARG A 431 32.10 6.07 1.86
N SER A 432 33.13 6.90 1.91
CA SER A 432 33.48 7.72 3.08
C SER A 432 33.08 9.16 2.80
N VAL A 433 32.13 9.67 3.55
CA VAL A 433 31.46 10.95 3.34
C VAL A 433 31.98 11.96 4.36
N ASP A 434 32.64 13.01 3.87
CA ASP A 434 33.16 14.12 4.68
C ASP A 434 33.01 15.46 3.94
N PRO A 435 31.78 15.95 3.77
CA PRO A 435 31.53 17.22 3.10
C PRO A 435 32.00 18.43 3.93
N ALA A 436 32.06 18.29 5.25
CA ALA A 436 32.50 19.33 6.18
C ALA A 436 34.03 19.45 6.25
N GLY A 437 34.77 18.46 5.74
CA GLY A 437 36.23 18.45 5.75
C GLY A 437 36.82 18.25 7.14
N PHE A 438 36.11 17.51 8.02
CA PHE A 438 36.59 17.18 9.36
C PHE A 438 37.92 16.42 9.32
N HIS A 439 38.13 15.63 8.28
CA HIS A 439 39.32 14.83 8.07
C HIS A 439 40.12 15.35 6.88
N ARG A 440 41.42 15.61 7.09
CA ARG A 440 42.32 15.97 5.99
C ARG A 440 42.39 14.81 4.98
N PRO A 441 42.38 15.08 3.66
CA PRO A 441 42.57 14.05 2.65
C PRO A 441 43.87 13.29 2.92
N ARG A 442 43.82 11.95 2.85
CA ARG A 442 44.96 11.05 3.14
C ARG A 442 46.21 11.42 2.34
N ARG A 443 47.05 12.30 2.89
CA ARG A 443 48.47 12.47 2.53
C ARG A 443 49.31 11.94 3.68
N ARG A 444 49.86 10.74 3.45
CA ARG A 444 50.65 9.90 4.38
C ARG A 444 49.89 9.49 5.65
N LYS A 445 50.02 8.21 6.04
CA LYS A 445 49.49 7.69 7.31
C LYS A 445 49.99 8.60 8.44
N PRO A 446 49.13 9.32 9.19
CA PRO A 446 49.59 9.92 10.42
C PRO A 446 50.13 8.80 11.32
N ALA A 447 51.22 9.08 12.04
CA ALA A 447 51.65 8.20 13.12
C ALA A 447 50.45 8.07 14.08
N ILE A 448 50.11 6.83 14.43
CA ILE A 448 49.00 6.54 15.33
C ILE A 448 49.22 7.33 16.61
N ASP A 449 48.24 8.12 17.05
CA ASP A 449 48.31 8.81 18.33
C ASP A 449 48.15 7.77 19.45
N LEU A 450 49.31 7.33 19.95
CA LEU A 450 49.40 6.31 20.99
C LEU A 450 48.94 6.85 22.34
N ASP A 451 49.04 8.17 22.54
CA ASP A 451 48.68 8.83 23.78
C ASP A 451 47.16 8.93 23.92
N GLN A 452 46.45 9.19 22.82
CA GLN A 452 44.99 9.14 22.79
C GLN A 452 44.46 7.72 23.09
N LEU A 453 45.03 6.69 22.46
CA LEU A 453 44.65 5.30 22.75
C LEU A 453 44.89 4.94 24.21
N ARG A 454 46.04 5.35 24.76
CA ARG A 454 46.35 5.13 26.16
C ARG A 454 45.30 5.77 27.07
N HIS A 455 44.93 7.02 26.82
CA HIS A 455 43.92 7.73 27.61
C HIS A 455 42.56 7.04 27.59
N VAL A 456 42.12 6.55 26.42
CA VAL A 456 40.86 5.80 26.30
C VAL A 456 40.89 4.52 27.14
N TYR A 457 41.98 3.75 27.09
CA TYR A 457 42.12 2.53 27.88
C TYR A 457 42.21 2.80 29.39
N GLU A 458 42.87 3.90 29.79
CA GLU A 458 42.91 4.35 31.19
C GLU A 458 41.50 4.75 31.68
N GLY A 459 40.69 5.38 30.82
CA GLY A 459 39.30 5.73 31.13
C GLY A 459 38.32 4.55 31.20
N MET A 460 38.67 3.37 30.65
CA MET A 460 37.81 2.18 30.70
C MET A 460 37.86 1.46 32.05
N GLY A 461 39.02 1.46 32.70
CA GLY A 461 39.23 0.76 33.97
C GLY A 461 40.65 0.22 34.16
N GLN A 462 40.88 -0.39 35.33
CA GLN A 462 42.21 -0.87 35.72
C GLN A 462 42.64 -2.10 34.90
N GLY A 463 41.71 -2.99 34.57
CA GLY A 463 42.02 -4.20 33.77
C GLY A 463 42.43 -3.85 32.33
N ALA A 464 41.77 -2.85 31.74
CA ALA A 464 42.10 -2.28 30.44
C ALA A 464 43.47 -1.57 30.46
N THR A 465 43.76 -0.83 31.53
CA THR A 465 45.07 -0.18 31.75
C THR A 465 46.22 -1.19 31.79
N ASP A 466 46.06 -2.25 32.60
CA ASP A 466 47.08 -3.29 32.75
C ASP A 466 47.28 -4.09 31.47
N PHE A 467 46.18 -4.38 30.75
CA PHE A 467 46.23 -5.00 29.43
C PHE A 467 46.96 -4.13 28.40
N PHE A 468 46.65 -2.83 28.33
CA PHE A 468 47.29 -1.91 27.39
C PHE A 468 48.79 -1.78 27.67
N ARG A 469 49.18 -1.73 28.96
CA ARG A 469 50.59 -1.75 29.38
C ARG A 469 51.29 -3.03 28.88
N ALA A 470 50.71 -4.20 29.13
CA ALA A 470 51.27 -5.49 28.68
C ALA A 470 51.35 -5.57 27.15
N LEU A 471 50.34 -5.06 26.44
CA LEU A 471 50.28 -5.02 24.98
C LEU A 471 51.35 -4.09 24.36
N SER A 472 51.65 -2.97 25.02
CA SER A 472 52.61 -1.95 24.57
C SER A 472 54.08 -2.39 24.63
N VAL A 473 54.42 -3.38 25.47
CA VAL A 473 55.80 -3.89 25.64
C VAL A 473 56.21 -4.84 24.49
N GLY A 474 55.24 -5.38 23.74
CA GLY A 474 55.49 -6.32 22.65
C GLY A 474 56.15 -5.69 21.40
N ARG A 475 57.03 -6.45 20.72
CA ARG A 475 57.63 -6.02 19.44
C ARG A 475 56.57 -6.08 18.31
N SER A 476 56.43 -4.96 17.59
CA SER A 476 55.93 -4.80 16.21
C SER A 476 54.58 -4.10 16.00
N ARG A 477 54.50 -3.44 14.83
CA ARG A 477 53.47 -2.60 14.17
C ARG A 477 51.99 -3.01 14.27
N HIS A 478 51.63 -4.12 14.90
CA HIS A 478 50.30 -4.74 14.85
C HIS A 478 49.49 -4.61 16.15
N TRP A 479 50.12 -4.27 17.29
CA TRP A 479 49.42 -4.17 18.57
C TRP A 479 48.39 -3.04 18.60
N SER A 480 48.67 -1.91 17.93
CA SER A 480 47.74 -0.78 17.81
C SER A 480 46.49 -1.14 17.00
N HIS A 481 46.57 -2.09 16.07
CA HIS A 481 45.40 -2.61 15.37
C HIS A 481 44.56 -3.50 16.29
N ALA A 482 45.20 -4.36 17.09
CA ALA A 482 44.51 -5.19 18.07
C ALA A 482 43.77 -4.34 19.13
N ALA A 483 44.43 -3.29 19.66
CA ALA A 483 43.81 -2.36 20.60
C ALA A 483 42.56 -1.67 20.00
N ARG A 484 42.66 -1.16 18.78
CA ARG A 484 41.52 -0.55 18.08
C ARG A 484 40.36 -1.51 17.86
N ARG A 485 40.65 -2.76 17.49
CA ARG A 485 39.63 -3.81 17.31
C ARG A 485 38.91 -4.12 18.63
N ILE A 486 39.62 -4.14 19.75
CA ILE A 486 39.04 -4.34 21.08
C ILE A 486 38.07 -3.20 21.43
N LEU A 487 38.41 -1.94 21.12
CA LEU A 487 37.51 -0.81 21.39
C LEU A 487 36.17 -0.91 20.65
N LEU A 488 36.13 -1.55 19.47
CA LEU A 488 34.88 -1.80 18.74
C LEU A 488 33.94 -2.77 19.49
N LEU A 489 34.45 -3.59 20.43
CA LEU A 489 33.60 -4.45 21.26
C LEU A 489 32.64 -3.64 22.15
N ARG A 490 32.92 -2.35 22.41
CA ARG A 490 32.01 -1.43 23.11
C ARG A 490 30.68 -1.23 22.38
N GLN A 491 30.58 -1.60 21.10
CA GLN A 491 29.31 -1.63 20.37
C GLN A 491 28.36 -2.73 20.85
N ARG A 492 28.88 -3.78 21.48
CA ARG A 492 28.10 -4.98 21.86
C ARG A 492 28.22 -5.36 23.33
N TYR A 493 29.20 -4.83 24.05
CA TYR A 493 29.50 -5.19 25.43
C TYR A 493 29.75 -3.94 26.27
N ALA A 494 29.40 -3.99 27.56
CA ALA A 494 29.61 -2.87 28.47
C ALA A 494 31.10 -2.62 28.72
N THR A 495 31.48 -1.36 28.96
CA THR A 495 32.87 -0.98 29.23
C THR A 495 33.45 -1.76 30.42
N SER A 496 32.66 -2.00 31.47
CA SER A 496 33.04 -2.79 32.65
C SER A 496 33.24 -4.28 32.34
N ASP A 497 32.41 -4.86 31.46
CA ASP A 497 32.55 -6.25 31.02
C ASP A 497 33.83 -6.44 30.19
N ILE A 498 34.12 -5.47 29.33
CA ILE A 498 35.34 -5.44 28.54
C ILE A 498 36.56 -5.25 29.46
N ASP A 499 36.50 -4.36 30.45
CA ASP A 499 37.57 -4.16 31.45
C ASP A 499 37.88 -5.46 32.22
N ALA A 500 36.85 -6.16 32.70
CA ALA A 500 37.00 -7.44 33.38
C ALA A 500 37.61 -8.52 32.48
N ALA A 501 37.18 -8.58 31.21
CA ALA A 501 37.73 -9.50 30.22
C ALA A 501 39.18 -9.18 29.86
N LEU A 502 39.54 -7.89 29.74
CA LEU A 502 40.90 -7.43 29.49
C LEU A 502 41.83 -7.73 30.67
N GLY A 503 41.36 -7.48 31.90
CA GLY A 503 42.10 -7.85 33.11
C GLY A 503 42.33 -9.36 33.20
N HIS A 504 41.34 -10.17 32.81
CA HIS A 504 41.52 -11.61 32.69
C HIS A 504 42.55 -11.97 31.60
N ALA A 505 42.43 -11.43 30.40
CA ALA A 505 43.34 -11.69 29.29
C ALA A 505 44.80 -11.31 29.64
N ALA A 506 45.00 -10.19 30.33
CA ALA A 506 46.31 -9.74 30.79
C ALA A 506 46.96 -10.74 31.77
N ARG A 507 46.20 -11.29 32.71
CA ARG A 507 46.69 -12.29 33.69
C ARG A 507 47.19 -13.58 33.04
N PHE A 508 46.59 -13.97 31.92
CA PHE A 508 46.96 -15.19 31.18
C PHE A 508 47.88 -14.91 29.97
N GLY A 509 48.32 -13.65 29.77
CA GLY A 509 49.18 -13.27 28.66
C GLY A 509 48.53 -13.34 27.27
N ALA A 510 47.20 -13.40 27.20
CA ALA A 510 46.44 -13.56 25.96
C ALA A 510 46.17 -12.20 25.29
N LEU A 511 47.21 -11.59 24.71
CA LEU A 511 47.19 -10.21 24.19
C LEU A 511 46.60 -10.04 22.77
N GLY A 512 45.97 -11.09 22.23
CA GLY A 512 45.36 -11.07 20.89
C GLY A 512 43.89 -10.60 20.93
N TYR A 513 43.46 -9.84 19.91
CA TYR A 513 42.06 -9.42 19.77
C TYR A 513 41.07 -10.59 19.81
N GLU A 514 41.33 -11.66 19.05
CA GLU A 514 40.44 -12.83 19.00
C GLU A 514 40.32 -13.52 20.37
N SER A 515 41.38 -13.48 21.17
CA SER A 515 41.36 -14.05 22.52
C SER A 515 40.47 -13.24 23.44
N VAL A 516 40.58 -11.91 23.39
CA VAL A 516 39.72 -10.99 24.16
C VAL A 516 38.26 -11.14 23.72
N GLU A 517 37.99 -11.17 22.40
CA GLU A 517 36.65 -11.37 21.86
C GLU A 517 36.02 -12.68 22.36
N ARG A 518 36.74 -13.80 22.31
CA ARG A 518 36.27 -15.09 22.85
C ARG A 518 36.04 -15.05 24.37
N ILE A 519 36.89 -14.37 25.13
CA ILE A 519 36.75 -14.24 26.60
C ILE A 519 35.48 -13.43 26.91
N VAL A 520 35.25 -12.34 26.20
CA VAL A 520 34.06 -11.50 26.36
C VAL A 520 32.80 -12.28 25.97
N GLU A 521 32.79 -12.95 24.81
CA GLU A 521 31.67 -13.77 24.35
C GLU A 521 31.33 -14.92 25.31
N ALA A 522 32.34 -15.56 25.90
CA ALA A 522 32.14 -16.70 26.80
C ALA A 522 31.62 -16.28 28.19
N ARG A 523 31.93 -15.06 28.64
CA ARG A 523 31.67 -14.61 30.02
C ARG A 523 30.55 -13.61 30.15
N HIS A 524 30.25 -12.88 29.08
CA HIS A 524 29.31 -11.77 29.08
C HIS A 524 28.31 -11.92 27.95
N ARG A 525 27.06 -11.52 28.20
CA ARG A 525 26.02 -11.53 27.17
C ARG A 525 26.13 -10.27 26.32
N PRO A 526 26.06 -10.39 24.97
CA PRO A 526 26.01 -9.21 24.12
C PRO A 526 24.74 -8.41 24.42
N ARG A 527 24.90 -7.10 24.56
CA ARG A 527 23.84 -6.13 24.81
C ARG A 527 23.59 -5.29 23.57
N THR A 528 22.40 -4.71 23.49
CA THR A 528 22.12 -3.67 22.47
C THR A 528 22.58 -2.31 22.99
N LEU A 529 23.09 -1.42 22.12
CA LEU A 529 23.54 -0.07 22.55
C LEU A 529 22.42 0.74 23.22
N ASP A 530 21.17 0.49 22.83
CA ASP A 530 19.99 1.09 23.45
C ASP A 530 19.83 0.69 24.94
N GLU A 531 20.28 -0.52 25.32
CA GLU A 531 20.29 -0.97 26.73
C GLU A 531 21.35 -0.24 27.56
N TYR A 532 22.47 0.18 26.97
CA TYR A 532 23.51 0.94 27.70
C TYR A 532 22.98 2.31 28.08
N VAL A 533 22.41 3.02 27.11
CA VAL A 533 21.82 4.33 27.36
C VAL A 533 20.62 4.21 28.28
N ALA A 534 19.78 3.18 28.13
CA ALA A 534 18.67 2.97 29.04
C ALA A 534 19.14 2.70 30.47
N ALA A 535 20.21 1.91 30.67
CA ALA A 535 20.78 1.65 31.99
C ALA A 535 21.44 2.90 32.58
N GLU A 536 22.26 3.61 31.81
CA GLU A 536 22.91 4.85 32.24
C GLU A 536 21.88 5.96 32.53
N THR A 537 20.84 6.07 31.69
CA THR A 537 19.71 6.97 31.93
C THR A 537 18.93 6.53 33.17
N ALA A 538 18.72 5.24 33.40
CA ALA A 538 18.06 4.74 34.60
C ALA A 538 18.89 5.03 35.85
N GLU A 539 20.20 4.80 35.84
CA GLU A 539 21.11 5.14 36.93
C GLU A 539 21.15 6.66 37.19
N HIS A 540 21.16 7.47 36.13
CA HIS A 540 21.10 8.94 36.24
C HIS A 540 19.73 9.40 36.78
N LEU A 541 18.62 8.81 36.30
CA LEU A 541 17.28 9.07 36.83
C LEU A 541 17.16 8.64 38.28
N GLU A 542 17.71 7.50 38.68
CA GLU A 542 17.78 7.05 40.06
C GLU A 542 18.63 7.99 40.92
N ALA A 543 19.74 8.53 40.39
CA ALA A 543 20.57 9.52 41.09
C ALA A 543 19.86 10.88 41.25
N LEU A 544 19.08 11.31 40.25
CA LEU A 544 18.33 12.58 40.24
C LEU A 544 17.05 12.53 41.07
N ILE A 545 16.26 11.46 40.91
CA ILE A 545 14.95 11.27 41.56
C ILE A 545 15.14 10.65 42.95
N GLY A 546 16.25 9.95 43.20
CA GLY A 546 16.46 9.17 44.40
C GLY A 546 15.50 7.99 44.53
N ASN A 547 15.57 7.27 45.66
CA ASN A 547 14.59 6.24 46.02
C ASN A 547 13.28 6.89 46.51
N HIS A 548 12.62 7.70 45.69
CA HIS A 548 11.23 8.06 45.95
C HIS A 548 10.35 6.86 45.62
N ARG A 549 10.28 5.92 46.58
CA ARG A 549 9.23 4.90 46.59
C ARG A 549 7.90 5.62 46.75
N THR A 550 7.13 5.66 45.68
CA THR A 550 5.69 5.91 45.77
C THR A 550 5.12 4.79 46.63
N GLU A 551 4.83 5.07 47.90
CA GLU A 551 4.10 4.12 48.71
C GLU A 551 2.71 3.92 48.08
N PRO A 552 2.27 2.66 47.90
CA PRO A 552 0.90 2.40 47.47
C PRO A 552 -0.04 3.12 48.44
N ARG A 553 -0.82 4.08 47.92
CA ARG A 553 -1.85 4.75 48.73
C ARG A 553 -2.78 3.69 49.30
N ALA A 554 -3.11 3.82 50.57
CA ALA A 554 -4.05 2.91 51.22
C ALA A 554 -5.35 2.87 50.40
N LEU A 555 -5.85 1.66 50.13
CA LEU A 555 -7.07 1.46 49.33
C LEU A 555 -8.28 2.22 49.90
N THR A 556 -8.27 2.48 51.20
CA THR A 556 -9.27 3.27 51.92
C THR A 556 -9.35 4.74 51.49
N GLU A 557 -8.33 5.32 50.84
CA GLU A 557 -8.45 6.63 50.20
C GLU A 557 -9.38 6.59 48.98
N TYR A 558 -9.42 5.47 48.25
CA TYR A 558 -10.28 5.31 47.08
C TYR A 558 -11.74 5.09 47.49
N ASP A 559 -11.98 4.44 48.63
CA ASP A 559 -13.33 4.27 49.20
C ASP A 559 -13.99 5.60 49.59
N ARG A 560 -13.19 6.66 49.77
CA ARG A 560 -13.66 8.02 50.09
C ARG A 560 -13.89 8.89 48.86
N LEU A 561 -13.56 8.40 47.65
CA LEU A 561 -13.81 9.13 46.43
C LEU A 561 -15.32 9.07 46.11
N PRO A 562 -15.99 10.22 45.92
CA PRO A 562 -17.41 10.24 45.59
C PRO A 562 -17.60 9.68 44.17
N GLY A 563 -17.91 8.39 44.06
CA GLY A 563 -18.17 7.75 42.77
C GLY A 563 -18.19 6.22 42.72
N THR A 564 -17.60 5.52 43.69
CA THR A 564 -17.74 4.05 43.78
C THR A 564 -18.89 3.73 44.73
N GLY A 565 -20.08 3.58 44.16
CA GLY A 565 -21.26 3.16 44.89
C GLY A 565 -21.04 1.80 45.57
N ALA A 566 -20.87 1.82 46.89
CA ALA A 566 -21.22 0.68 47.70
C ALA A 566 -22.75 0.67 47.80
N GLU A 567 -23.41 -0.21 47.05
CA GLU A 567 -24.77 -0.63 47.40
C GLU A 567 -24.70 -1.25 48.80
N ALA A 568 -25.28 -0.55 49.77
CA ALA A 568 -25.55 -1.11 51.08
C ALA A 568 -26.55 -2.27 50.90
N ALA A 569 -26.10 -3.50 51.15
CA ALA A 569 -26.99 -4.63 51.36
C ALA A 569 -27.50 -4.59 52.81
N PRO A 570 -28.79 -4.88 53.05
CA PRO A 570 -29.41 -4.71 54.36
C PRO A 570 -29.12 -5.89 55.30
N ASP A 571 -29.19 -5.58 56.58
CA ASP A 571 -29.04 -6.47 57.73
C ASP A 571 -29.84 -7.78 57.61
N SER A 572 -29.18 -8.91 57.85
CA SER A 572 -29.83 -10.15 58.27
C SER A 572 -28.96 -10.88 59.31
N GLU A 573 -29.33 -10.64 60.56
CA GLU A 573 -29.43 -11.58 61.68
C GLU A 573 -28.42 -12.74 61.79
N SER A 574 -27.64 -12.64 62.87
CA SER A 574 -27.24 -13.71 63.80
C SER A 574 -27.53 -15.16 63.40
N ASN A 575 -26.47 -15.96 63.27
CA ASN A 575 -26.44 -17.21 64.00
C ASN A 575 -25.01 -17.55 64.46
N GLN A 576 -24.88 -17.71 65.77
CA GLN A 576 -23.75 -18.33 66.44
C GLN A 576 -23.81 -19.83 66.17
N GLU A 577 -22.68 -20.48 65.86
CA GLU A 577 -22.40 -21.86 66.29
C GLU A 577 -20.93 -22.21 66.00
N GLU A 578 -20.17 -22.31 67.09
CA GLU A 578 -19.20 -23.36 67.42
C GLU A 578 -18.22 -23.89 66.32
N GLY A 579 -16.91 -23.74 66.57
CA GLY A 579 -15.92 -24.72 66.11
C GLY A 579 -16.13 -26.09 66.77
N PRO A 580 -15.35 -27.17 66.49
CA PRO A 580 -13.89 -27.13 66.29
C PRO A 580 -13.33 -28.20 65.31
N HIS A 581 -11.99 -28.27 65.24
CA HIS A 581 -11.16 -29.39 64.74
C HIS A 581 -11.06 -29.57 63.20
N GLY A 582 -9.88 -29.83 62.62
CA GLY A 582 -8.63 -30.21 63.23
C GLY A 582 -7.43 -30.11 62.29
N GLU A 583 -6.27 -30.12 62.95
CA GLU A 583 -4.97 -30.45 62.39
C GLU A 583 -5.03 -31.73 61.55
N THR A 584 -4.32 -31.78 60.43
CA THR A 584 -3.16 -32.67 60.23
C THR A 584 -2.58 -32.58 58.81
N ASN A 585 -1.34 -32.11 58.75
CA ASN A 585 -0.17 -32.82 58.22
C ASN A 585 -0.22 -33.39 56.78
N ARG A 586 0.42 -32.71 55.82
CA ARG A 586 1.75 -33.07 55.29
C ARG A 586 2.27 -32.07 54.27
#